data_AF-A0A1Y1LHQ6-F1
#
_entry.id   AF-A0A1Y1LHQ6-F1
#
_cell.length_a   1.000
_cell.length_b   1.000
_cell.length_c   1.000
_cell.angle_alpha   90.00
_cell.angle_beta   90.00
_cell.angle_gamma   90.00
#
_symmetry.space_group_name_H-M   'P 1'
#
loop_
_entity.id
_entity.type
_entity.pdbx_description
1 polymer ?
#
loop_
_entity_poly.entity_id
_entity_poly.type
_entity_poly.pdbx_seq_one_letter_code
_entity_poly.pdbx_strand_id
1 'polypeptide(L)'
;MATSLNFVSHIVQSIYNDLKSGKIDDAQKCQNMLNNILECIYRQGDMLPTLKSAMNLLSPIDVGPVRDPLVPVWQDKVYKMKLELQDFDVFSSNATVKTECL
;
A
#
# COMPACT_ATOMS: atom_id res chain seq x y z
N MET A 1 8.08 -5.22 2.08
CA MET A 1 7.62 -5.10 3.49
C MET A 1 8.09 -3.83 4.18
N ALA A 2 9.38 -3.46 4.22
CA ALA A 2 9.79 -2.26 4.96
C ALA A 2 9.14 -0.95 4.46
N THR A 3 8.99 -0.79 3.14
CA THR A 3 8.44 0.43 2.53
C THR A 3 6.93 0.58 2.67
N SER A 4 6.18 -0.49 2.95
CA SER A 4 4.71 -0.43 3.08
C SER A 4 4.27 0.32 4.34
N LEU A 5 5.16 0.47 5.34
CA LEU A 5 4.93 1.31 6.50
C LEU A 5 4.69 2.80 6.15
N ASN A 6 5.14 3.27 4.99
CA ASN A 6 4.98 4.66 4.59
C ASN A 6 3.55 5.03 4.15
N PHE A 7 2.72 4.04 3.78
CA PHE A 7 1.40 4.30 3.18
C PHE A 7 0.30 3.31 3.59
N VAL A 8 0.64 2.13 4.15
CA VAL A 8 -0.34 1.15 4.67
C VAL A 8 0.10 0.60 6.04
N SER A 9 0.59 1.48 6.92
CA SER A 9 1.06 1.11 8.27
C SER A 9 0.00 0.41 9.11
N HIS A 10 -1.28 0.75 8.95
CA HIS A 10 -2.40 0.14 9.67
C HIS A 10 -2.55 -1.37 9.37
N ILE A 11 -2.31 -1.80 8.12
CA ILE A 11 -2.34 -3.23 7.76
C ILE A 11 -1.19 -3.96 8.44
N VAL A 12 0.02 -3.39 8.38
CA VAL A 12 1.20 -3.97 9.03
C VAL A 12 1.01 -4.08 10.54
N GLN A 13 0.38 -3.07 11.16
CA GLN A 13 0.05 -3.09 12.57
C GLN A 13 -0.99 -4.15 12.92
N SER A 14 -1.98 -4.37 12.05
CA SER A 14 -3.00 -5.43 12.23
C SER A 14 -2.36 -6.82 12.19
N ILE A 15 -1.49 -7.09 11.20
CA ILE A 15 -0.70 -8.34 11.13
C ILE A 15 0.07 -8.58 12.43
N TYR A 16 0.78 -7.56 12.93
CA TYR A 16 1.55 -7.67 14.17
C TYR A 16 0.66 -7.96 15.40
N ASN A 17 -0.47 -7.26 15.52
CA ASN A 17 -1.39 -7.42 16.64
C ASN A 17 -2.05 -8.80 16.65
N ASP A 18 -2.42 -9.32 15.48
CA ASP A 18 -3.04 -10.64 15.33
C ASP A 18 -2.04 -11.75 15.63
N LEU A 19 -0.80 -11.65 15.13
CA LEU A 19 0.28 -12.57 15.49
C LEU A 19 0.54 -12.58 17.00
N LYS A 20 0.61 -11.40 17.63
CA LYS A 20 0.81 -11.26 19.08
C LYS A 20 -0.35 -11.88 19.89
N SER A 21 -1.55 -11.85 19.34
CA SER A 21 -2.77 -12.38 19.98
C SER A 21 -3.04 -13.85 19.65
N GLY A 22 -2.16 -14.51 18.89
CA GLY A 22 -2.34 -15.90 18.46
C GLY A 22 -3.41 -16.10 17.38
N LYS A 23 -3.90 -15.03 16.75
CA LYS A 23 -4.89 -15.06 15.66
C LYS A 23 -4.20 -15.27 14.31
N ILE A 24 -3.63 -16.45 14.10
CA ILE A 24 -2.78 -16.72 12.93
C ILE A 24 -3.55 -16.59 11.61
N ASP A 25 -4.80 -17.05 11.56
CA ASP A 25 -5.62 -16.99 10.34
C ASP A 25 -5.92 -15.54 9.93
N ASP A 26 -6.22 -14.67 10.89
CA ASP A 26 -6.50 -13.26 10.62
C ASP A 26 -5.22 -12.51 10.21
N ALA A 27 -4.09 -12.81 10.86
CA ALA A 27 -2.78 -12.33 10.43
C ALA A 27 -2.45 -12.74 8.99
N GLN A 28 -2.80 -13.97 8.60
CA GLN A 28 -2.60 -14.47 7.24
C GLN A 28 -3.49 -13.72 6.23
N LYS A 29 -4.77 -13.46 6.55
CA LYS A 29 -5.65 -12.66 5.69
C LYS A 29 -5.08 -11.26 5.47
N CYS A 30 -4.65 -10.58 6.53
CA CYS A 30 -4.02 -9.27 6.43
C CYS A 30 -2.71 -9.30 5.61
N GLN A 31 -1.88 -10.33 5.78
CA GLN A 31 -0.66 -10.49 4.99
C GLN A 31 -0.97 -10.74 3.51
N ASN A 32 -2.02 -11.50 3.19
CA ASN A 32 -2.46 -11.71 1.81
C ASN A 32 -2.97 -10.41 1.19
N MET A 33 -3.75 -9.61 1.94
CA MET A 33 -4.18 -8.28 1.50
C MET A 33 -2.98 -7.37 1.23
N LEU A 34 -2.00 -7.33 2.13
CA LEU A 34 -0.76 -6.57 1.94
C LEU A 34 0.01 -7.04 0.69
N ASN A 35 0.08 -8.35 0.46
CA ASN A 35 0.74 -8.91 -0.73
C ASN A 35 0.02 -8.46 -2.01
N ASN A 36 -1.31 -8.50 -2.05
CA ASN A 36 -2.10 -8.08 -3.21
C ASN A 36 -1.93 -6.58 -3.51
N ILE A 37 -1.90 -5.74 -2.48
CA ILE A 37 -1.61 -4.30 -2.61
C ILE A 37 -0.22 -4.09 -3.20
N LEU A 38 0.80 -4.78 -2.67
CA LEU A 38 2.17 -4.65 -3.16
C LEU A 38 2.32 -5.16 -4.60
N GLU A 39 1.65 -6.25 -4.96
CA GLU A 39 1.61 -6.77 -6.32
C GLU A 39 0.96 -5.76 -7.28
N CYS A 40 -0.17 -5.16 -6.88
CA CYS A 40 -0.83 -4.08 -7.62
C CYS A 40 0.10 -2.89 -7.89
N ILE A 41 0.92 -2.49 -6.91
CA ILE A 41 1.89 -1.40 -7.05
C ILE A 41 3.03 -1.81 -7.99
N TYR A 42 3.70 -2.93 -7.70
CA TYR A 42 4.91 -3.34 -8.41
C TYR A 42 4.66 -3.78 -9.85
N ARG A 43 3.47 -4.28 -10.20
CA ARG A 43 3.17 -4.66 -11.59
C ARG A 43 3.11 -3.48 -12.57
N GLN A 44 3.09 -2.25 -12.08
CA GLN A 44 3.01 -1.05 -12.92
C GLN A 44 4.39 -0.58 -13.42
N GLY A 45 5.49 -1.07 -12.84
CA GLY A 45 6.84 -0.68 -13.25
C GLY A 45 7.89 -0.90 -12.17
N ASP A 46 9.00 -0.18 -12.27
CA ASP A 46 10.13 -0.35 -11.36
C ASP A 46 9.77 -0.02 -9.90
N MET A 47 10.45 -0.68 -8.98
CA MET A 47 10.14 -0.67 -7.55
C MET A 47 10.07 0.75 -6.96
N LEU A 48 11.10 1.59 -7.14
CA LEU A 48 11.13 2.92 -6.52
C LEU A 48 10.13 3.92 -7.15
N PRO A 49 10.03 4.05 -8.49
CA PRO A 49 9.02 4.88 -9.12
C PRO A 49 7.58 4.51 -8.73
N THR A 50 7.26 3.21 -8.68
CA THR A 50 5.92 2.74 -8.31
C THR A 50 5.62 3.00 -6.84
N LEU A 51 6.57 2.79 -5.92
CA LEU A 51 6.39 3.12 -4.50
C LEU A 51 6.20 4.61 -4.25
N LYS A 52 6.95 5.50 -4.91
CA LYS A 52 6.73 6.96 -4.79
C LYS A 52 5.35 7.36 -5.34
N SER A 53 4.95 6.78 -6.47
CA SER A 53 3.63 7.01 -7.05
C SER A 53 2.51 6.54 -6.11
N ALA A 54 2.64 5.35 -5.53
CA ALA A 54 1.70 4.82 -4.53
C ALA A 54 1.65 5.70 -3.28
N MET A 55 2.79 6.20 -2.79
CA MET A 55 2.82 7.10 -1.64
C MET A 55 2.08 8.42 -1.92
N ASN A 56 2.28 9.02 -3.10
CA ASN A 56 1.52 10.20 -3.52
C ASN A 56 0.01 9.94 -3.69
N LEU A 57 -0.40 8.69 -3.95
CA LEU A 57 -1.82 8.31 -4.08
C LEU A 57 -2.48 8.02 -2.72
N LEU A 58 -1.75 7.36 -1.81
CA LEU A 58 -2.28 6.80 -0.57
C LEU A 58 -2.03 7.66 0.67
N SER A 59 -1.14 8.66 0.57
CA SER A 59 -0.79 9.57 1.65
C SER A 59 -1.03 11.02 1.23
N PRO A 60 -1.38 11.93 2.17
CA PRO A 60 -1.45 13.36 1.89
C PRO A 60 -0.06 14.00 1.66
N ILE A 61 1.04 13.24 1.82
CA ILE A 61 2.41 13.73 1.67
C ILE A 61 2.83 13.63 0.20
N ASP A 62 3.11 14.77 -0.43
CA ASP A 62 3.77 14.83 -1.73
C ASP A 62 5.27 14.54 -1.59
N VAL A 63 5.70 13.38 -2.08
CA VAL A 63 7.11 12.96 -2.09
C VAL A 63 7.85 13.36 -3.37
N GLY A 64 7.19 14.10 -4.25
CA GLY A 64 7.72 14.58 -5.51
C GLY A 64 8.08 13.48 -6.51
N PRO A 65 8.62 13.84 -7.69
CA PRO A 65 9.02 12.88 -8.70
C PRO A 65 10.24 12.07 -8.24
N VAL A 66 10.53 11.00 -8.98
CA VAL A 66 11.86 10.36 -8.90
C VAL A 66 12.91 11.27 -9.53
N ARG A 67 14.16 11.14 -9.07
CA ARG A 67 15.31 11.83 -9.65
C ARG A 67 16.02 10.90 -10.63
N ASP A 68 16.66 11.49 -11.65
CA ASP A 68 17.55 10.77 -12.55
C ASP A 68 18.58 9.91 -11.79
N PRO A 69 18.90 8.70 -12.31
CA PRO A 69 18.52 8.16 -13.61
C PRO A 69 17.17 7.42 -13.65
N LEU A 70 16.39 7.47 -12.56
CA LEU A 70 15.11 6.76 -12.50
C LEU A 70 14.04 7.47 -13.33
N VAL A 71 13.26 6.69 -14.07
CA VAL A 71 12.17 7.21 -14.90
C VAL A 71 10.84 7.18 -14.12
N PRO A 72 10.05 8.27 -14.13
CA PRO A 72 8.72 8.27 -13.51
C PRO A 72 7.79 7.20 -14.11
N VAL A 73 6.85 6.71 -13.30
CA VAL A 73 5.79 5.85 -13.80
C VAL A 73 4.88 6.66 -14.73
N TRP A 74 4.50 6.06 -15.86
CA TRP A 74 3.62 6.68 -16.83
C TRP A 74 2.25 6.96 -16.22
N GLN A 75 1.65 8.12 -16.55
CA GLN A 75 0.41 8.58 -15.93
C GLN A 75 -0.75 7.57 -16.06
N ASP A 76 -0.90 6.93 -17.21
CA ASP A 76 -1.94 5.89 -17.40
C ASP A 76 -1.77 4.70 -16.46
N LYS A 77 -0.52 4.34 -16.13
CA LYS A 77 -0.24 3.28 -15.18
C LYS A 77 -0.45 3.72 -13.74
N VAL A 78 -0.18 4.98 -13.41
CA VAL A 78 -0.53 5.56 -12.10
C VAL A 78 -2.04 5.62 -11.92
N TYR A 79 -2.79 5.97 -12.98
CA TYR A 79 -4.25 5.94 -12.97
C TYR A 79 -4.78 4.52 -12.77
N LYS A 80 -4.23 3.54 -13.50
CA LYS A 80 -4.57 2.12 -13.33
C LYS A 80 -4.27 1.61 -11.91
N MET A 81 -3.11 1.98 -11.36
CA MET A 81 -2.75 1.69 -9.96
C MET A 81 -3.80 2.24 -9.00
N LYS A 82 -4.21 3.50 -9.18
CA LYS A 82 -5.22 4.13 -8.32
C LYS A 82 -6.53 3.36 -8.34
N LEU A 83 -7.04 2.97 -9.50
CA LEU A 83 -8.29 2.22 -9.62
C LEU A 83 -8.20 0.86 -8.91
N GLU A 84 -7.14 0.10 -9.15
CA GLU A 84 -6.94 -1.21 -8.51
C GLU A 84 -6.76 -1.08 -7.00
N LEU A 85 -6.14 0.00 -6.52
CA LEU A 85 -6.00 0.26 -5.09
C LEU A 85 -7.34 0.58 -4.42
N GLN A 86 -8.36 1.06 -5.15
CA GLN A 86 -9.66 1.38 -4.56
C GLN A 86 -10.39 0.11 -4.09
N ASP A 87 -10.12 -1.02 -4.74
CA ASP A 87 -10.71 -2.31 -4.40
C ASP A 87 -10.23 -2.86 -3.03
N PHE A 88 -9.13 -2.32 -2.48
CA PHE A 88 -8.57 -2.74 -1.19
C PHE A 88 -8.95 -1.82 -0.01
N ASP A 89 -9.79 -0.80 -0.22
CA ASP A 89 -10.20 0.19 0.81
C ASP A 89 -9.00 0.86 1.53
N VAL A 90 -7.86 0.99 0.83
CA VAL A 90 -6.61 1.53 1.42
C VAL A 90 -6.56 3.06 1.45
N PHE A 91 -7.56 3.74 0.91
CA PHE A 91 -7.64 5.20 0.90
C PHE A 91 -8.19 5.69 2.24
N SER A 92 -7.29 6.02 3.17
CA SER A 92 -7.66 6.56 4.48
C SER A 92 -8.43 7.88 4.34
N SER A 93 -9.74 7.81 4.60
CA SER A 93 -10.55 8.95 5.00
C SER A 93 -10.51 9.02 6.53
N ASN A 94 -10.32 10.21 7.09
CA ASN A 94 -10.40 10.45 8.54
C ASN A 94 -11.59 9.72 9.20
N ALA A 95 -11.35 9.19 10.41
CA ALA A 95 -12.28 8.60 11.38
C ALA A 95 -12.28 7.05 11.43
N THR A 96 -11.72 6.55 12.54
CA THR A 96 -11.88 5.18 13.06
C THR A 96 -11.39 4.09 12.11
N VAL A 97 -10.07 3.85 12.15
CA VAL A 97 -9.46 2.66 11.53
C VAL A 97 -10.21 1.44 12.03
N LYS A 98 -10.99 0.81 11.14
CA LYS A 98 -11.41 -0.57 11.35
C LYS A 98 -10.14 -1.39 11.31
N THR A 99 -9.68 -1.82 12.48
CA THR A 99 -8.43 -2.57 12.69
C THR A 99 -8.52 -4.02 12.17
N GLU A 100 -9.50 -4.32 11.33
CA GLU A 100 -9.83 -5.66 10.89
C GLU A 100 -9.74 -5.69 9.38
N CYS A 101 -8.84 -6.51 8.85
CA CYS A 101 -8.87 -6.91 7.46
C CYS A 101 -10.16 -7.69 7.25
N LEU A 102 -11.06 -7.16 6.43
CA LEU A 102 -12.37 -7.75 6.11
C LEU A 102 -12.27 -9.24 5.74
#